data_AF-A0A5C0SEL3-F1
#
_entry.id   AF-A0A5C0SEL3-F1
#
_cell.length_a   1.000
_cell.length_b   1.000
_cell.length_c   1.000
_cell.angle_alpha   90.00
_cell.angle_beta   90.00
_cell.angle_gamma   90.00
#
_symmetry.space_group_name_H-M   'P 1'
#
loop_
_entity.id
_entity.type
_entity.pdbx_description
1 polymer ?
#
loop_
_entity_poly.entity_id
_entity_poly.type
_entity_poly.pdbx_seq_one_letter_code
_entity_poly.pdbx_strand_id
1 'polypeptide(L)'
;MKSKDQKLQQKHPQLVKKLQGDANYYYRQKDKTTLKLLEYLDFYNVEAYFVKVKSKLLKDKLFEIVLLDYDNVILHSISHWLLERLKEEGVFIEGKRKSIIDKYINERY
;
A
#
# COMPACT_ATOMS: atom_id res chain seq x y z
N MET A 1 -3.15 -11.94 -14.30
CA MET A 1 -2.06 -11.40 -15.13
C MET A 1 -2.51 -11.44 -16.58
N LYS A 2 -2.47 -10.30 -17.29
CA LYS A 2 -2.89 -10.23 -18.70
C LYS A 2 -1.85 -10.98 -19.56
N SER A 3 -2.30 -11.59 -20.66
CA SER A 3 -1.56 -12.43 -21.61
C SER A 3 -0.28 -11.82 -22.24
N LYS A 4 -0.04 -10.51 -22.07
CA LYS A 4 1.17 -9.82 -22.55
C LYS A 4 2.41 -10.08 -21.67
N ASP A 5 2.24 -10.29 -20.36
CA ASP A 5 3.35 -10.54 -19.44
C ASP A 5 3.97 -11.93 -19.61
N GLN A 6 3.16 -12.92 -20.00
CA GLN A 6 3.65 -14.30 -20.20
C GLN A 6 4.64 -14.40 -21.36
N LYS A 7 4.42 -13.67 -22.46
CA LYS A 7 5.36 -13.65 -23.60
C LYS A 7 6.68 -12.96 -23.24
N LEU A 8 6.64 -11.89 -22.43
CA LEU A 8 7.84 -11.21 -21.93
C LEU A 8 8.62 -12.08 -20.93
N GLN A 9 7.90 -12.76 -20.02
CA GLN A 9 8.46 -13.70 -19.05
C GLN A 9 9.19 -14.87 -19.72
N GLN A 10 8.64 -15.40 -20.81
CA GLN A 10 9.28 -16.47 -21.57
C GLN A 10 10.51 -15.98 -22.36
N LYS A 11 10.48 -14.76 -22.92
CA LYS A 11 11.59 -14.22 -23.72
C LYS A 11 12.76 -13.71 -22.87
N HIS A 12 12.51 -13.12 -21.71
CA HIS A 12 13.54 -12.49 -20.87
C HIS A 12 13.34 -12.83 -19.38
N PRO A 13 13.47 -14.11 -18.98
CA PRO A 13 13.17 -14.54 -17.61
C PRO A 13 14.06 -13.87 -16.55
N GLN A 14 15.34 -13.64 -16.85
CA GLN A 14 16.27 -12.99 -15.91
C GLN A 14 15.93 -11.51 -15.69
N LEU A 15 15.55 -10.80 -16.76
CA LEU A 15 15.15 -9.39 -16.67
C LEU A 15 13.86 -9.25 -15.86
N VAL A 16 12.87 -10.09 -16.09
CA VAL A 16 11.62 -10.05 -15.30
C VAL A 16 11.90 -10.35 -13.83
N LYS A 17 12.73 -11.36 -13.53
CA LYS A 17 13.13 -11.67 -12.14
C LYS A 17 13.81 -10.46 -11.47
N LYS A 18 14.72 -9.79 -12.18
CA LYS A 18 15.37 -8.57 -11.69
C LYS A 18 14.35 -7.47 -11.39
N LEU A 19 13.47 -7.14 -12.35
CA LEU A 19 12.45 -6.10 -12.19
C LEU A 19 11.47 -6.40 -11.05
N GLN A 20 11.09 -7.67 -10.85
CA GLN A 20 10.28 -8.09 -9.71
C GLN A 20 11.03 -7.91 -8.38
N GLY A 21 12.31 -8.27 -8.35
CA GLY A 21 13.19 -8.04 -7.20
C GLY A 21 13.30 -6.55 -6.84
N ASP A 22 13.54 -5.70 -7.85
CA ASP A 22 13.63 -4.25 -7.70
C ASP A 22 12.29 -3.68 -7.19
N ALA A 23 11.16 -4.09 -7.78
CA ALA A 23 9.84 -3.67 -7.34
C ALA A 23 9.60 -4.02 -5.86
N ASN A 24 9.88 -5.27 -5.47
CA ASN A 24 9.74 -5.72 -4.08
C ASN A 24 10.66 -4.93 -3.13
N TYR A 25 11.89 -4.66 -3.55
CA TYR A 25 12.84 -3.84 -2.80
C TYR A 25 12.29 -2.43 -2.56
N TYR A 26 11.83 -1.75 -3.61
CA TYR A 26 11.31 -0.38 -3.48
C TYR A 26 10.01 -0.30 -2.70
N TYR A 27 9.10 -1.27 -2.83
CA TYR A 27 7.92 -1.36 -1.96
C TYR A 27 8.31 -1.49 -0.48
N ARG A 28 9.30 -2.31 -0.17
CA ARG A 28 9.81 -2.45 1.20
C ARG A 28 10.46 -1.16 1.71
N GLN A 29 11.23 -0.46 0.88
CA GLN A 29 11.84 0.83 1.28
C GLN A 29 10.77 1.91 1.48
N LYS A 30 9.74 1.93 0.64
CA LYS A 30 8.59 2.83 0.78
C LYS A 30 7.92 2.61 2.14
N ASP A 31 7.58 1.38 2.50
CA ASP A 31 6.92 1.09 3.78
C ASP A 31 7.81 1.45 4.98
N LYS A 32 9.12 1.20 4.92
CA LYS A 32 10.07 1.65 5.95
C LYS A 32 10.12 3.16 6.11
N THR A 33 10.08 3.88 4.99
CA THR A 33 10.12 5.35 4.99
C THR A 33 8.81 5.92 5.51
N THR A 34 7.68 5.30 5.16
CA THR A 34 6.38 5.59 5.76
C THR A 34 6.43 5.45 7.27
N LEU A 35 6.94 4.33 7.81
CA LEU A 35 7.06 4.17 9.27
C LEU A 35 7.88 5.31 9.90
N LYS A 36 9.07 5.61 9.36
CA LYS A 36 9.92 6.69 9.88
C LYS A 36 9.23 8.05 9.87
N LEU A 37 8.43 8.34 8.85
CA LEU A 37 7.63 9.56 8.79
C LEU A 37 6.58 9.58 9.90
N LEU A 38 5.88 8.47 10.12
CA LEU A 38 4.88 8.38 11.19
C LEU A 38 5.50 8.50 12.57
N GLU A 39 6.66 7.88 12.80
CA GLU A 39 7.44 8.00 14.04
C GLU A 39 7.90 9.44 14.27
N TYR A 40 8.37 10.13 13.22
CA TYR A 40 8.75 11.55 13.32
C TYR A 40 7.58 12.47 13.69
N LEU A 41 6.36 12.08 13.31
CA LEU A 41 5.13 12.81 13.64
C LEU A 41 4.50 12.32 14.96
N ASP A 42 5.16 11.42 15.70
CA ASP A 42 4.62 10.77 16.90
C ASP A 42 3.22 10.15 16.69
N PHE A 43 2.94 9.71 15.45
CA PHE A 43 1.63 9.23 15.02
C PHE A 43 0.47 10.22 15.28
N TYR A 44 0.79 11.51 15.50
CA TYR A 44 -0.19 12.55 15.78
C TYR A 44 -1.06 12.84 14.56
N ASN A 45 -2.38 12.93 14.77
CA ASN A 45 -3.36 13.20 13.72
C ASN A 45 -3.23 12.26 12.51
N VAL A 46 -2.99 10.98 12.78
CA VAL A 46 -2.94 9.91 11.77
C VAL A 46 -4.16 9.01 11.91
N GLU A 47 -4.80 8.68 10.78
CA GLU A 47 -5.79 7.60 10.70
C GLU A 47 -5.34 6.56 9.69
N ALA A 48 -5.51 5.28 10.03
CA ALA A 48 -5.33 4.19 9.08
C ALA A 48 -6.54 3.25 9.07
N TYR A 49 -6.89 2.71 7.90
CA TYR A 49 -8.04 1.81 7.76
C TYR A 49 -7.98 0.96 6.50
N PHE A 50 -8.67 -0.18 6.50
CA PHE A 50 -8.80 -1.00 5.29
C PHE A 50 -9.63 -0.31 4.21
N VAL A 51 -9.23 -0.51 2.96
CA VAL A 51 -9.90 0.09 1.79
C VAL A 51 -10.87 -0.89 1.13
N LYS A 52 -12.05 -0.39 0.77
CA LYS A 52 -13.00 -1.08 -0.12
C LYS A 52 -12.45 -1.10 -1.55
N VAL A 53 -11.93 -2.24 -1.99
CA VAL A 53 -11.39 -2.44 -3.33
C VAL A 53 -12.20 -3.44 -4.15
N LYS A 54 -12.22 -3.24 -5.48
CA LYS A 54 -12.78 -4.22 -6.44
C LYS A 54 -11.84 -5.40 -6.71
N SER A 55 -10.53 -5.19 -6.52
CA SER A 55 -9.52 -6.22 -6.77
C SER A 55 -9.62 -7.36 -5.75
N LYS A 56 -9.79 -8.60 -6.24
CA LYS A 56 -9.79 -9.81 -5.40
C LYS A 56 -8.45 -10.02 -4.68
N LEU A 57 -7.33 -9.60 -5.29
CA LEU A 57 -5.99 -9.78 -4.73
C LEU A 57 -5.69 -8.84 -3.57
N LEU A 58 -6.24 -7.62 -3.61
CA LEU A 58 -6.03 -6.56 -2.63
C LEU A 58 -7.11 -6.51 -1.55
N LYS A 59 -8.23 -7.19 -1.79
CA LYS A 59 -9.33 -7.30 -0.83
C LYS A 59 -8.78 -7.81 0.50
N ASP A 60 -9.15 -7.12 1.58
CA ASP A 60 -8.76 -7.44 2.97
C ASP A 60 -7.25 -7.33 3.24
N LYS A 61 -6.49 -6.69 2.34
CA LYS A 61 -5.04 -6.49 2.48
C LYS A 61 -4.63 -5.04 2.33
N LEU A 62 -5.25 -4.30 1.42
CA LEU A 62 -4.93 -2.90 1.19
C LEU A 62 -5.52 -2.04 2.29
N PHE A 63 -4.66 -1.28 2.96
CA PHE A 63 -5.03 -0.23 3.89
C PHE A 63 -4.46 1.11 3.44
N GLU A 64 -5.15 2.17 3.82
CA GLU A 64 -4.81 3.57 3.57
C GLU A 64 -4.41 4.20 4.91
N ILE A 65 -3.40 5.07 4.88
CA ILE A 65 -2.93 5.88 6.00
C ILE A 65 -3.08 7.33 5.57
N VAL A 66 -3.76 8.13 6.38
CA VAL A 66 -4.10 9.52 6.13
C VAL A 66 -3.46 10.37 7.22
N LEU A 67 -2.67 11.35 6.82
CA LEU A 67 -2.16 12.36 7.74
C LEU A 67 -3.16 13.53 7.73
N LEU A 68 -3.95 13.69 8.80
CA LEU A 68 -5.07 14.63 8.84
C LEU A 68 -4.63 16.10 8.79
N ASP A 69 -3.41 16.39 9.23
CA ASP A 69 -2.83 17.74 9.17
C ASP A 69 -2.33 18.12 7.75
N TYR A 70 -2.40 17.19 6.79
CA TYR A 70 -1.85 17.37 5.44
C TYR A 70 -2.87 16.95 4.37
N ASP A 71 -3.52 17.93 3.76
CA ASP A 71 -4.65 17.77 2.82
C ASP A 71 -4.42 16.75 1.69
N ASN A 72 -3.16 16.51 1.29
CA ASN A 72 -2.82 15.71 0.11
C ASN A 72 -1.86 14.54 0.40
N VAL A 73 -1.69 14.15 1.67
CA VAL A 73 -0.80 13.02 2.01
C VAL A 73 -1.61 11.78 2.37
N ILE A 74 -1.73 10.91 1.36
CA ILE A 74 -2.44 9.64 1.44
C ILE A 74 -1.47 8.53 1.06
N LEU A 75 -1.20 7.63 1.99
CA LEU A 75 -0.27 6.52 1.81
C LEU A 75 -1.04 5.20 1.79
N HIS A 76 -0.50 4.23 1.06
CA HIS A 76 -1.10 2.91 0.91
C HIS A 76 -0.10 1.82 1.20
N SER A 77 -0.52 0.77 1.88
CA SER A 77 0.32 -0.42 2.06
C SER A 77 -0.52 -1.71 2.15
N ILE A 78 0.17 -2.83 1.95
CA ILE A 78 -0.30 -4.18 2.25
C ILE A 78 0.62 -4.89 3.26
N SER A 79 1.58 -4.13 3.80
CA SER A 79 2.61 -4.67 4.69
C SER A 79 1.99 -5.02 6.04
N HIS A 80 2.08 -6.30 6.40
CA HIS A 80 1.54 -6.79 7.67
C HIS A 80 2.27 -6.19 8.88
N TRP A 81 3.59 -6.04 8.83
CA TRP A 81 4.35 -5.46 9.95
C TRP A 81 3.97 -4.00 10.20
N LEU A 82 3.71 -3.24 9.13
CA LEU A 82 3.32 -1.83 9.26
C LEU A 82 1.88 -1.72 9.80
N LEU A 83 0.99 -2.61 9.35
CA LEU A 83 -0.36 -2.71 9.87
C LEU A 83 -0.37 -2.97 11.38
N GLU A 84 0.40 -3.95 11.85
CA GLU A 84 0.45 -4.25 13.29
C GLU A 84 1.02 -3.06 14.07
N ARG A 85 2.06 -2.39 13.56
CA ARG A 85 2.58 -1.17 14.19
C ARG A 85 1.52 -0.06 14.31
N LEU A 86 0.71 0.16 13.28
CA LEU A 86 -0.39 1.14 13.31
C LEU A 86 -1.47 0.78 14.34
N LYS A 87 -1.74 -0.52 14.55
CA LYS A 87 -2.68 -0.98 15.58
C LYS A 87 -2.11 -0.81 16.98
N GLU A 88 -0.83 -1.11 17.18
CA GLU A 88 -0.14 -0.92 18.46
C GLU A 88 -0.19 0.54 18.92
N GLU A 89 0.00 1.48 17.99
CA GLU A 89 -0.09 2.92 18.25
C GLU A 89 -1.53 3.45 18.34
N GLY A 90 -2.54 2.59 18.16
CA GLY A 90 -3.95 2.95 18.31
C GLY A 90 -4.53 3.84 17.21
N VAL A 91 -3.80 4.04 16.09
CA VAL A 91 -4.24 4.88 14.95
C VAL A 91 -4.97 4.09 13.87
N PHE A 92 -5.03 2.76 14.00
CA PHE A 92 -5.77 1.91 13.06
C PHE A 92 -7.25 1.78 13.45
N ILE A 93 -8.13 2.16 12.53
CA ILE A 93 -9.57 2.14 12.70
C ILE A 93 -10.15 0.87 12.08
N GLU A 94 -10.91 0.14 12.88
CA GLU A 94 -11.56 -1.10 12.44
C GLU A 94 -12.62 -0.88 11.36
N GLY A 95 -12.79 -1.91 10.53
CA GLY A 95 -13.72 -1.89 9.40
C GLY A 95 -13.09 -1.41 8.09
N LYS A 96 -13.94 -1.20 7.08
CA LYS A 96 -13.52 -0.83 5.73
C LYS A 96 -14.14 0.49 5.31
N ARG A 97 -13.32 1.39 4.80
CA ARG A 97 -13.75 2.67 4.24
C ARG A 97 -13.53 2.73 2.75
N LYS A 98 -14.26 3.64 2.10
CA LYS A 98 -13.97 4.03 0.72
C LYS A 98 -12.70 4.88 0.76
N SER A 99 -11.73 4.61 -0.11
CA SER A 99 -10.49 5.40 -0.15
C SER A 99 -10.79 6.85 -0.53
N ILE A 100 -9.99 7.78 0.01
CA ILE A 100 -10.05 9.20 -0.38
C ILE A 100 -9.80 9.35 -1.90
N ILE A 101 -8.91 8.53 -2.46
CA ILE A 101 -8.59 8.46 -3.89
C ILE A 101 -9.26 7.25 -4.58
N ASP A 102 -10.49 6.91 -4.21
CA ASP A 102 -11.23 5.75 -4.73
C ASP A 102 -11.27 5.67 -6.26
N LYS A 103 -11.42 6.81 -6.95
CA LYS A 103 -11.43 6.86 -8.41
C LYS A 103 -10.14 6.28 -8.99
N TYR A 104 -8.98 6.58 -8.39
CA TYR A 104 -7.68 6.07 -8.82
C TYR A 104 -7.49 4.59 -8.46
N ILE A 105 -7.89 4.17 -7.25
CA ILE A 105 -7.69 2.79 -6.77
C ILE A 105 -8.57 1.78 -7.51
N ASN A 106 -9.80 2.16 -7.82
CA ASN A 106 -10.79 1.28 -8.44
C ASN A 106 -10.95 1.52 -9.95
N GLU A 107 -10.04 2.27 -10.56
CA GLU A 107 -9.92 2.41 -12.01
C GLU A 107 -9.48 1.08 -12.63
N ARG A 108 -10.09 0.71 -13.76
CA ARG A 108 -9.72 -0.50 -14.48
C ARG A 108 -8.59 -0.16 -15.47
N TYR A 109 -7.36 -0.58 -15.16
CA TYR A 109 -6.23 -0.59 -16.10
C TYR A 109 -6.23 -1.84 -17.00
#